data_AF-A0A4R0RXC2-F1
#
_entry.id   AF-A0A4R0RXC2-F1
#
_cell.length_a   1.000
_cell.length_b   1.000
_cell.length_c   1.000
_cell.angle_alpha   90.00
_cell.angle_beta   90.00
_cell.angle_gamma   90.00
#
_symmetry.space_group_name_H-M   'P 1'
#
loop_
_entity.id
_entity.type
_entity.pdbx_description
1 polymer ?
#
loop_
_entity_poly.entity_id
_entity_poly.type
_entity_poly.pdbx_seq_one_letter_code
_entity_poly.pdbx_strand_id
1 'polypeptide(L)'
;MATLAKLTSQSTQTLSLLLERQRLQSLSSTPNNSLHLPQITRNLKQLRSGILALEEKEGASEAVRLLKSQYERMRGMLGAEGSGVESLPIPPPEQPASSASSSSSSLPPSKTPSPPPFSAWRTGTPPTKDARDTSPEGPFAPYTDDPEAGPPLSQAEMLQQQREMMDSQDVHLDSLSHSINRQHGLSLQINEELDVHTGLLEGLDEEVDRTQSRLGGARRRLDRVAKGAKENGSTVMIGLLILVLLILIIIFKT
;
A
#
# COMPACT_ATOMS: atom_id res chain seq x y z
N MET A 1 -6.87 -11.41 -19.67
CA MET A 1 -7.44 -12.24 -18.55
C MET A 1 -6.66 -12.00 -17.26
N ALA A 2 -7.27 -11.87 -16.07
CA ALA A 2 -6.52 -11.67 -14.82
C ALA A 2 -5.73 -12.94 -14.41
N THR A 3 -4.40 -12.83 -14.38
CA THR A 3 -3.51 -13.92 -13.93
C THR A 3 -3.26 -13.84 -12.42
N LEU A 4 -2.99 -14.98 -11.79
CA LEU A 4 -2.64 -15.05 -10.36
C LEU A 4 -1.52 -14.06 -10.00
N ALA A 5 -0.47 -13.98 -10.84
CA ALA A 5 0.65 -13.06 -10.67
C ALA A 5 0.24 -11.58 -10.70
N LYS A 6 -0.73 -11.21 -11.53
CA LYS A 6 -1.27 -9.84 -11.60
C LYS A 6 -2.04 -9.50 -10.32
N LEU A 7 -2.84 -10.45 -9.81
CA LEU A 7 -3.63 -10.26 -8.60
C LEU A 7 -2.76 -10.18 -7.35
N THR A 8 -1.70 -10.99 -7.24
CA THR A 8 -0.76 -10.89 -6.11
C THR A 8 0.02 -9.57 -6.13
N SER A 9 0.46 -9.13 -7.32
CA SER A 9 1.13 -7.83 -7.48
C SER A 9 0.21 -6.67 -7.08
N GLN A 10 -1.04 -6.66 -7.57
CA GLN A 10 -2.03 -5.66 -7.21
C GLN A 10 -2.32 -5.66 -5.71
N SER A 11 -2.37 -6.85 -5.09
CA SER A 11 -2.55 -7.02 -3.65
C SER A 11 -1.43 -6.38 -2.83
N THR A 12 -0.16 -6.64 -3.19
CA THR A 12 1.01 -6.04 -2.52
C THR A 12 1.03 -4.52 -2.68
N GLN A 13 0.69 -4.02 -3.87
CA GLN A 13 0.60 -2.57 -4.12
C GLN A 13 -0.52 -1.91 -3.30
N THR A 14 -1.68 -2.55 -3.16
CA THR A 14 -2.74 -2.04 -2.29
C THR A 14 -2.34 -2.04 -0.82
N LEU A 15 -1.59 -3.06 -0.39
CA LEU A 15 -1.10 -3.18 0.97
C LEU A 15 -0.11 -2.05 1.29
N SER A 16 0.82 -1.75 0.38
CA SER A 16 1.78 -0.65 0.59
C SER A 16 1.08 0.70 0.75
N LEU A 17 0.08 0.99 -0.10
CA LEU A 17 -0.72 2.21 0.00
C LEU A 17 -1.52 2.29 1.32
N LEU A 18 -2.03 1.15 1.79
CA LEU A 18 -2.73 1.06 3.07
C LEU A 18 -1.80 1.31 4.27
N LEU A 19 -0.60 0.72 4.27
CA LEU A 19 0.37 0.93 5.34
C LEU A 19 0.94 2.34 5.33
N GLU A 20 1.19 2.90 4.16
CA GLU A 20 1.62 4.29 4.01
C GLU A 20 0.56 5.25 4.58
N ARG A 21 -0.72 5.01 4.28
CA ARG A 21 -1.83 5.75 4.91
C ARG A 21 -1.82 5.61 6.43
N GLN A 22 -1.68 4.41 6.97
CA GLN A 22 -1.64 4.20 8.42
C GLN A 22 -0.44 4.91 9.07
N ARG A 23 0.71 4.91 8.40
CA ARG A 23 1.90 5.65 8.82
C ARG A 23 1.63 7.15 8.79
N LEU A 24 1.03 7.69 7.74
CA LEU A 24 0.72 9.12 7.66
C LEU A 24 -0.32 9.56 8.70
N GLN A 25 -1.25 8.68 9.06
CA GLN A 25 -2.21 8.89 10.15
C GLN A 25 -1.56 8.86 11.54
N SER A 26 -0.49 8.07 11.73
CA SER A 26 0.24 8.09 13.00
C SER A 26 1.12 9.34 13.15
N LEU A 27 1.57 9.92 12.04
CA LEU A 27 2.34 11.18 12.04
C LEU A 27 1.48 12.44 12.05
N SER A 28 0.23 12.39 11.56
CA SER A 28 -0.67 13.55 11.50
C SER A 28 -2.01 13.23 12.17
N SER A 29 -2.34 13.96 13.25
CA SER A 29 -3.67 13.86 13.90
C SER A 29 -4.81 14.47 13.07
N THR A 30 -4.55 14.83 11.81
CA THR A 30 -5.54 15.44 10.92
C THR A 30 -6.28 14.33 10.15
N PRO A 31 -7.61 14.21 10.31
CA PRO A 31 -8.39 13.10 9.74
C PRO A 31 -8.52 13.12 8.19
N ASN A 32 -8.01 14.15 7.50
CA ASN A 32 -8.33 14.43 6.09
C ASN A 32 -7.30 13.95 5.06
N ASN A 33 -6.37 13.06 5.42
CA ASN A 33 -5.44 12.48 4.44
C ASN A 33 -6.12 11.31 3.67
N SER A 34 -7.16 11.65 2.89
CA SER A 34 -7.97 10.75 2.06
C SER A 34 -7.42 10.55 0.64
N LEU A 35 -6.25 11.10 0.36
CA LEU A 35 -5.65 11.20 -0.98
C LEU A 35 -5.44 9.86 -1.68
N HIS A 36 -5.08 8.79 -0.95
CA HIS A 36 -4.98 7.44 -1.52
C HIS A 36 -6.28 6.61 -1.42
N LEU A 37 -7.32 7.10 -0.74
CA LEU A 37 -8.58 6.37 -0.52
C LEU A 37 -9.32 5.99 -1.83
N PRO A 38 -9.53 6.89 -2.80
CA PRO A 38 -10.21 6.53 -4.05
C PRO A 38 -9.42 5.49 -4.87
N GLN A 39 -8.09 5.57 -4.83
CA GLN A 39 -7.21 4.62 -5.50
C GLN A 39 -7.23 3.25 -4.80
N ILE A 40 -7.17 3.21 -3.47
CA ILE A 40 -7.25 1.97 -2.67
C ILE A 40 -8.60 1.29 -2.88
N THR A 41 -9.70 2.03 -2.86
CA THR A 41 -11.06 1.48 -3.05
C THR A 41 -11.26 0.91 -4.46
N ARG A 42 -10.77 1.59 -5.50
CA ARG A 42 -10.81 1.08 -6.89
C ARG A 42 -9.98 -0.19 -7.04
N ASN A 43 -8.75 -0.20 -6.51
CA ASN A 43 -7.91 -1.39 -6.57
C ASN A 43 -8.51 -2.57 -5.79
N LEU A 44 -9.10 -2.34 -4.62
CA LEU A 44 -9.84 -3.38 -3.89
C LEU A 44 -11.01 -3.92 -4.71
N LYS A 45 -11.78 -3.06 -5.39
CA LYS A 45 -12.87 -3.50 -6.28
C LYS A 45 -12.36 -4.36 -7.44
N GLN A 46 -11.26 -3.96 -8.08
CA GLN A 46 -10.64 -4.72 -9.17
C GLN A 46 -10.10 -6.06 -8.66
N LEU A 47 -9.39 -6.07 -7.52
CA LEU A 47 -8.86 -7.26 -6.88
C LEU A 47 -9.97 -8.24 -6.50
N ARG A 48 -11.11 -7.74 -5.98
CA ARG A 48 -12.32 -8.53 -5.73
C ARG A 48 -12.84 -9.19 -7.00
N SER A 49 -13.04 -8.42 -8.07
CA SER A 49 -13.54 -8.96 -9.35
C SER A 49 -12.59 -9.99 -9.95
N GLY A 50 -11.29 -9.77 -9.81
CA GLY A 50 -10.26 -10.69 -10.30
C GLY A 50 -10.19 -11.98 -9.50
N ILE A 51 -10.34 -11.93 -8.18
CA ILE A 51 -10.40 -13.12 -7.31
C ILE A 51 -11.62 -13.97 -7.66
N LEU A 52 -12.79 -13.37 -7.90
CA LEU A 52 -14.00 -14.10 -8.30
C LEU A 52 -13.84 -14.78 -9.66
N ALA A 53 -13.26 -14.07 -10.64
CA ALA A 53 -12.98 -14.65 -11.95
C ALA A 53 -11.91 -15.75 -11.91
N LEU A 54 -10.95 -15.66 -10.98
CA LEU A 54 -9.94 -16.69 -10.77
C LEU A 54 -10.54 -17.93 -10.08
N GLU A 55 -11.44 -17.72 -9.11
CA GLU A 55 -12.17 -18.81 -8.44
C GLU A 55 -13.07 -19.59 -9.42
N GLU A 56 -13.73 -18.91 -10.36
CA GLU A 56 -14.54 -19.57 -11.40
C GLU A 56 -13.69 -20.48 -12.29
N LYS A 57 -12.41 -20.14 -12.53
CA LYS A 57 -11.52 -20.87 -13.44
C LYS A 57 -10.70 -21.96 -12.76
N GLU A 58 -10.11 -21.66 -11.61
CA GLU A 58 -9.20 -22.57 -10.89
C GLU A 58 -9.88 -23.25 -9.68
N GLY A 59 -11.12 -22.88 -9.37
CA GLY A 59 -11.81 -23.34 -8.17
C GLY A 59 -11.23 -22.71 -6.89
N ALA A 60 -11.52 -23.33 -5.74
CA ALA A 60 -11.06 -22.88 -4.43
C ALA A 60 -9.59 -23.27 -4.15
N SER A 61 -8.69 -22.94 -5.08
CA SER A 61 -7.24 -23.15 -4.95
C SER A 61 -6.67 -22.44 -3.71
N GLU A 62 -5.61 -22.98 -3.10
CA GLU A 62 -5.00 -22.39 -1.91
C GLU A 62 -4.57 -20.93 -2.14
N ALA A 63 -4.08 -20.61 -3.33
CA ALA A 63 -3.74 -19.25 -3.71
C ALA A 63 -4.97 -18.33 -3.66
N VAL A 64 -6.12 -18.77 -4.18
CA VAL A 64 -7.38 -18.01 -4.15
C VAL A 64 -7.82 -17.77 -2.69
N ARG A 65 -7.68 -18.77 -1.82
CA ARG A 65 -8.00 -18.65 -0.38
C ARG A 65 -7.09 -17.63 0.31
N LEU A 66 -5.80 -17.64 0.01
CA LEU A 66 -4.84 -16.66 0.53
C LEU A 66 -5.19 -15.25 0.06
N LEU A 67 -5.48 -15.06 -1.23
CA LEU A 67 -5.89 -13.76 -1.78
C LEU A 67 -7.19 -13.26 -1.15
N LYS A 68 -8.19 -14.12 -0.94
CA LYS A 68 -9.43 -13.79 -0.21
C LYS A 68 -9.13 -13.31 1.22
N SER A 69 -8.28 -14.04 1.94
CA SER A 69 -7.90 -13.67 3.31
C SER A 69 -7.16 -12.33 3.37
N GLN A 70 -6.30 -12.06 2.38
CA GLN A 70 -5.54 -10.82 2.27
C GLN A 70 -6.45 -9.64 1.91
N TYR A 71 -7.40 -9.83 0.99
CA TYR A 71 -8.43 -8.85 0.65
C TYR A 71 -9.25 -8.44 1.87
N GLU A 72 -9.75 -9.40 2.64
CA GLU A 72 -10.55 -9.11 3.85
C GLU A 72 -9.73 -8.37 4.92
N ARG A 73 -8.43 -8.72 5.08
CA ARG A 73 -7.53 -7.98 5.96
C ARG A 73 -7.34 -6.53 5.51
N MET A 74 -7.09 -6.31 4.22
CA MET A 74 -6.91 -4.97 3.63
C MET A 74 -8.18 -4.13 3.73
N ARG A 75 -9.34 -4.75 3.56
CA ARG A 75 -10.65 -4.12 3.77
C ARG A 75 -10.87 -3.73 5.22
N GLY A 76 -10.50 -4.59 6.18
CA GLY A 76 -10.56 -4.29 7.61
C GLY A 76 -9.70 -3.08 8.01
N MET A 77 -8.53 -2.90 7.37
CA MET A 77 -7.66 -1.74 7.59
C MET A 77 -8.24 -0.42 7.08
N LEU A 78 -9.22 -0.47 6.17
CA LEU A 78 -9.85 0.72 5.59
C LEU A 78 -10.93 1.32 6.52
N GLY A 79 -11.49 0.53 7.44
CA GLY A 79 -12.48 0.97 8.43
C GLY A 79 -13.79 1.48 7.80
N ALA A 80 -14.51 2.34 8.54
CA ALA A 80 -15.81 2.90 8.14
C ALA A 80 -15.75 3.80 6.89
N GLU A 81 -14.58 4.37 6.58
CA GLU A 81 -14.28 5.15 5.36
C GLU A 81 -14.30 4.29 4.08
N GLY A 82 -14.22 2.95 4.22
CA GLY A 82 -14.27 1.98 3.13
C GLY A 82 -15.67 1.49 2.75
N SER A 83 -16.73 2.20 3.17
CA SER A 83 -18.15 1.80 3.04
C SER A 83 -18.61 1.34 1.65
N GLY A 84 -17.86 1.60 0.58
CA GLY A 84 -18.17 1.18 -0.79
C GLY A 84 -17.51 -0.14 -1.25
N VAL A 85 -16.80 -0.86 -0.37
CA VAL A 85 -16.09 -2.11 -0.69
C VAL A 85 -16.77 -3.31 -0.01
N GLU A 86 -17.55 -4.04 -0.80
CA GLU A 86 -18.33 -5.21 -0.38
C GLU A 86 -17.42 -6.39 0.04
N SER A 87 -17.87 -7.19 1.03
CA SER A 87 -17.21 -8.46 1.39
C SER A 87 -17.21 -9.44 0.22
N LEU A 88 -16.23 -10.34 0.21
CA LEU A 88 -16.33 -11.55 -0.60
C LEU A 88 -17.26 -12.54 0.11
N PRO A 89 -18.22 -13.18 -0.60
CA PRO A 89 -19.00 -14.27 -0.02
C PRO A 89 -18.05 -15.39 0.41
N ILE A 90 -18.04 -15.68 1.71
CA ILE A 90 -17.33 -16.82 2.28
C ILE A 90 -18.28 -18.01 2.15
N PRO A 91 -18.00 -19.04 1.32
CA PRO A 91 -18.74 -20.28 1.40
C PRO A 91 -18.49 -20.92 2.78
N PRO A 92 -19.54 -21.46 3.44
CA PRO A 92 -19.43 -22.02 4.78
C PRO A 92 -18.36 -23.12 4.80
N PRO A 93 -17.51 -23.19 5.83
CA PRO A 93 -16.48 -24.21 5.89
C PRO A 93 -17.16 -25.58 6.06
N GLU A 94 -17.03 -26.44 5.05
CA GLU A 94 -17.24 -27.87 5.23
C GLU A 94 -16.22 -28.38 6.24
N GLN A 95 -16.73 -28.80 7.40
CA GLN A 95 -15.97 -29.41 8.48
C GLN A 95 -15.75 -30.90 8.17
N PRO A 96 -14.52 -31.41 8.17
CA PRO A 96 -14.29 -32.80 8.55
C PRO A 96 -14.12 -32.86 10.07
N ALA A 97 -15.01 -33.61 10.70
CA ALA A 97 -15.00 -33.93 12.11
C ALA A 97 -13.67 -34.56 12.55
N SER A 98 -13.10 -34.10 13.67
CA SER A 98 -12.92 -34.89 14.91
C SER A 98 -11.87 -34.27 15.85
N SER A 99 -12.37 -33.74 16.96
CA SER A 99 -11.86 -33.85 18.33
C SER A 99 -10.34 -33.94 18.59
N ALA A 100 -9.79 -32.83 19.09
CA ALA A 100 -8.89 -32.86 20.23
C ALA A 100 -9.33 -31.76 21.22
N SER A 101 -9.86 -32.20 22.35
CA SER A 101 -10.25 -31.39 23.49
C SER A 101 -9.03 -30.89 24.27
N SER A 102 -8.95 -29.59 24.50
CA SER A 102 -8.38 -29.04 25.73
C SER A 102 -9.07 -27.72 26.13
N SER A 103 -9.95 -27.88 27.11
CA SER A 103 -10.33 -26.92 28.17
C SER A 103 -10.88 -25.55 27.77
N SER A 104 -12.20 -25.49 27.73
CA SER A 104 -12.99 -24.34 28.16
C SER A 104 -12.71 -24.02 29.63
N SER A 105 -12.30 -22.78 29.92
CA SER A 105 -12.55 -22.15 31.23
C SER A 105 -13.15 -20.77 30.98
N SER A 106 -14.47 -20.73 31.12
CA SER A 106 -15.29 -19.55 31.27
C SER A 106 -15.07 -18.94 32.66
N LEU A 107 -14.93 -17.60 32.76
CA LEU A 107 -15.25 -16.72 33.89
C LEU A 107 -15.13 -15.23 33.41
N PRO A 108 -15.70 -14.23 34.13
CA PRO A 108 -16.71 -13.28 33.61
C PRO A 108 -16.14 -11.86 33.34
N PRO A 109 -16.95 -10.87 32.84
CA PRO A 109 -16.44 -9.62 32.28
C PRO A 109 -16.07 -8.60 33.37
N SER A 110 -14.83 -8.11 33.35
CA SER A 110 -14.38 -7.00 34.19
C SER A 110 -14.48 -5.66 33.46
N LYS A 111 -15.37 -4.85 34.02
CA LYS A 111 -15.65 -3.43 33.86
C LYS A 111 -14.47 -2.56 33.39
N THR A 112 -14.79 -1.71 32.42
CA THR A 112 -14.22 -0.38 32.17
C THR A 112 -13.79 0.36 33.45
N PRO A 113 -12.66 1.08 33.38
CA PRO A 113 -12.53 2.36 34.03
C PRO A 113 -12.40 3.47 32.97
N SER A 114 -13.42 4.32 32.95
CA SER A 114 -13.38 5.69 32.44
C SER A 114 -12.18 6.47 32.99
N PRO A 115 -11.56 7.38 32.21
CA PRO A 115 -10.60 8.34 32.75
C PRO A 115 -11.32 9.41 33.59
N PRO A 116 -10.95 9.65 34.86
CA PRO A 116 -11.41 10.81 35.61
C PRO A 116 -10.67 12.09 35.17
N PRO A 117 -11.26 13.27 35.48
CA PRO A 117 -10.99 14.51 34.76
C PRO A 117 -9.72 15.22 35.22
N PHE A 118 -9.14 15.94 34.26
CA PHE A 118 -8.21 17.04 34.46
C PHE A 118 -8.77 17.98 35.53
N SER A 119 -8.18 17.99 36.72
CA SER A 119 -8.45 19.05 37.69
C SER A 119 -7.19 19.43 38.47
N ALA A 120 -6.94 20.74 38.42
CA ALA A 120 -6.31 21.54 39.45
C ALA A 120 -4.80 21.38 39.68
N TRP A 121 -4.02 22.09 38.87
CA TRP A 121 -2.79 22.74 39.36
C TRP A 121 -3.25 24.06 40.00
N ARG A 122 -4.00 23.95 41.11
CA ARG A 122 -4.50 25.08 41.87
C ARG A 122 -3.69 25.18 43.16
N THR A 123 -2.83 26.20 43.16
CA THR A 123 -2.36 26.98 44.32
C THR A 123 -1.95 26.18 45.57
N GLY A 124 -0.66 25.90 45.68
CA GLY A 124 -0.04 25.54 46.96
C GLY A 124 0.38 26.79 47.73
N THR A 125 -0.36 27.10 48.79
CA THR A 125 0.10 27.83 50.00
C THR A 125 -0.79 27.40 51.16
N PRO A 126 -0.35 27.35 52.43
CA PRO A 126 1.02 27.35 52.99
C PRO A 126 1.23 26.19 54.01
N PRO A 127 2.44 26.02 54.56
CA PRO A 127 2.55 25.63 55.97
C PRO A 127 3.09 26.79 56.80
N THR A 128 2.25 27.21 57.75
CA THR A 128 2.57 28.08 58.88
C THR A 128 3.72 27.50 59.71
N LYS A 129 4.80 28.27 59.84
CA LYS A 129 5.65 28.26 61.05
C LYS A 129 6.05 29.69 61.37
N ASP A 130 5.46 30.19 62.45
CA ASP A 130 5.88 31.39 63.15
C ASP A 130 7.36 31.33 63.50
N ALA A 131 8.12 32.35 63.12
CA ALA A 131 9.12 32.98 63.96
C ALA A 131 9.68 34.25 63.30
N ARG A 132 9.25 35.39 63.87
CA ARG A 132 10.03 36.62 64.08
C ARG A 132 10.61 37.33 62.85
N ASP A 133 9.89 38.38 62.46
CA ASP A 133 10.37 39.76 62.41
C ASP A 133 11.89 39.98 62.52
N THR A 134 12.55 40.16 61.37
CA THR A 134 13.73 41.03 61.19
C THR A 134 13.98 41.27 59.70
N SER A 135 13.74 42.50 59.25
CA SER A 135 14.48 43.11 58.14
C SER A 135 15.37 44.21 58.74
N PRO A 136 16.50 44.64 58.13
CA PRO A 136 16.90 44.47 56.72
C PRO A 136 18.40 44.09 56.49
N GLU A 137 18.77 43.98 55.21
CA GLU A 137 20.14 44.02 54.64
C GLU A 137 21.05 42.76 54.69
N GLY A 138 21.35 42.23 53.49
CA GLY A 138 22.43 41.26 53.25
C GLY A 138 22.32 40.62 51.85
N PRO A 139 23.36 40.68 50.98
CA PRO A 139 23.30 40.23 49.59
C PRO A 139 23.56 38.71 49.51
N PHE A 140 22.53 37.89 49.72
CA PHE A 140 22.65 36.45 49.51
C PHE A 140 21.80 36.03 48.31
N ALA A 141 22.45 35.92 47.15
CA ALA A 141 21.92 35.21 46.00
C ALA A 141 22.03 33.69 46.23
N PRO A 142 21.10 32.87 45.72
CA PRO A 142 21.21 31.41 45.74
C PRO A 142 22.56 30.94 45.16
N TYR A 143 23.22 30.02 45.85
CA TYR A 143 24.55 29.52 45.48
C TYR A 143 24.47 28.57 44.27
N THR A 144 25.09 28.96 43.15
CA THR A 144 25.31 28.14 41.95
C THR A 144 26.80 27.84 41.83
N ASP A 145 27.19 26.57 41.72
CA ASP A 145 28.59 26.09 41.69
C ASP A 145 29.35 26.41 40.37
N ASP A 146 28.84 27.32 39.53
CA ASP A 146 29.47 27.72 38.27
C ASP A 146 29.75 29.24 38.23
N PRO A 147 31.00 29.68 38.45
CA PRO A 147 31.36 31.10 38.49
C PRO A 147 31.37 31.77 37.09
N GLU A 148 31.12 31.04 36.01
CA GLU A 148 31.00 31.58 34.64
C GLU A 148 29.53 31.72 34.17
N ALA A 149 28.56 31.33 35.00
CA ALA A 149 27.15 31.59 34.73
C ALA A 149 26.87 33.10 34.83
N GLY A 150 26.83 33.78 33.69
CA GLY A 150 26.41 35.17 33.58
C GLY A 150 25.08 35.44 34.29
N PRO A 151 24.74 36.71 34.59
CA PRO A 151 23.55 37.07 35.35
C PRO A 151 22.31 36.35 34.79
N PRO A 152 21.39 35.85 35.65
CA PRO A 152 20.22 35.13 35.19
C PRO A 152 19.48 36.01 34.19
N LEU A 153 19.29 35.50 32.97
CA LEU A 153 18.59 36.19 31.89
C LEU A 153 17.35 36.87 32.46
N SER A 154 17.27 38.18 32.30
CA SER A 154 16.13 38.94 32.77
C SER A 154 14.86 38.39 32.13
N GLN A 155 13.73 38.45 32.84
CA GLN A 155 12.45 37.94 32.32
C GLN A 155 12.10 38.53 30.95
N ALA A 156 12.57 39.75 30.65
CA ALA A 156 12.45 40.38 29.35
C ALA A 156 13.30 39.70 28.25
N GLU A 157 14.55 39.34 28.55
CA GLU A 157 15.43 38.63 27.61
C GLU A 157 14.93 37.22 27.31
N MET A 158 14.41 36.51 28.32
CA MET A 158 13.80 35.19 28.13
C MET A 158 12.55 35.25 27.25
N LEU A 159 11.68 36.26 27.46
CA LEU A 159 10.52 36.50 26.61
C LEU A 159 10.91 36.87 25.17
N GLN A 160 12.01 37.59 25.00
CA GLN A 160 12.53 37.93 23.68
C GLN A 160 13.07 36.71 22.95
N GLN A 161 13.84 35.86 23.63
CA GLN A 161 14.33 34.61 23.06
C GLN A 161 13.19 33.65 22.71
N GLN A 162 12.13 33.60 23.51
CA GLN A 162 10.93 32.81 23.20
C GLN A 162 10.21 33.33 21.96
N ARG A 163 10.13 34.65 21.76
CA ARG A 163 9.55 35.25 20.54
C ARG A 163 10.36 34.94 19.30
N GLU A 164 11.69 35.04 19.38
CA GLU A 164 12.58 34.67 18.27
C GLU A 164 12.47 33.18 17.92
N MET A 165 12.32 32.32 18.94
CA MET A 165 12.08 30.89 18.74
C MET A 165 10.69 30.62 18.12
N MET A 166 9.66 31.40 18.46
CA MET A 166 8.34 31.26 17.84
C MET A 166 8.37 31.74 16.38
N ASP A 167 8.99 32.88 16.08
CA ASP A 167 9.13 33.39 14.71
C ASP A 167 9.90 32.40 13.81
N SER A 168 10.99 31.81 14.32
CA SER A 168 11.76 30.80 13.56
C SER A 168 10.94 29.53 13.28
N GLN A 169 10.09 29.11 14.22
CA GLN A 169 9.18 27.99 14.01
C GLN A 169 8.09 28.32 13.00
N ASP A 170 7.54 29.53 13.00
CA ASP A 170 6.54 29.95 12.02
C ASP A 170 7.10 29.95 10.59
N VAL A 171 8.35 30.39 10.40
CA VAL A 171 9.04 30.30 9.11
C VAL A 171 9.24 28.84 8.66
N HIS A 172 9.55 27.94 9.60
CA HIS A 172 9.67 26.52 9.31
C HIS A 172 8.32 25.89 8.94
N LEU A 173 7.24 26.26 9.62
CA LEU A 173 5.89 25.80 9.33
C LEU A 173 5.40 26.30 7.98
N ASP A 174 5.75 27.51 7.57
CA ASP A 174 5.37 28.04 6.27
C ASP A 174 6.10 27.31 5.13
N SER A 175 7.39 27.03 5.29
CA SER A 175 8.17 26.19 4.37
C SER A 175 7.63 24.76 4.27
N LEU A 176 7.20 24.19 5.42
CA LEU A 176 6.55 22.89 5.46
C LEU A 176 5.20 22.92 4.75
N SER A 177 4.38 23.94 5.00
CA SER A 177 3.09 24.18 4.32
C SER A 177 3.25 24.26 2.81
N HIS A 178 4.25 25.02 2.34
CA HIS A 178 4.58 25.12 0.92
C HIS A 178 5.02 23.78 0.33
N SER A 179 5.78 22.99 1.09
CA SER A 179 6.22 21.65 0.66
C SER A 179 5.06 20.67 0.62
N ILE A 180 4.14 20.73 1.58
CA ILE A 180 2.90 19.92 1.60
C ILE A 180 2.01 20.30 0.42
N ASN A 181 1.86 21.60 0.12
CA ASN A 181 1.06 22.04 -1.03
C ASN A 181 1.65 21.56 -2.37
N ARG A 182 2.98 21.59 -2.52
CA ARG A 182 3.66 21.00 -3.68
C ARG A 182 3.50 19.49 -3.75
N GLN A 183 3.65 18.80 -2.63
CA GLN A 183 3.47 17.34 -2.54
C GLN A 183 2.03 16.95 -2.89
N HIS A 184 1.04 17.73 -2.45
CA HIS A 184 -0.36 17.56 -2.79
C HIS A 184 -0.59 17.73 -4.30
N GLY A 185 -0.02 18.78 -4.91
CA GLY A 185 -0.06 18.97 -6.36
C GLY A 185 0.57 17.82 -7.15
N LEU A 186 1.75 17.36 -6.73
CA LEU A 186 2.43 16.21 -7.32
C LEU A 186 1.60 14.93 -7.19
N SER A 187 0.92 14.72 -6.06
CA SER A 187 0.10 13.54 -5.88
C SER A 187 -1.17 13.57 -6.73
N LEU A 188 -1.79 14.73 -6.96
CA LEU A 188 -2.92 14.84 -7.87
C LEU A 188 -2.49 14.48 -9.29
N GLN A 189 -1.34 14.98 -9.72
CA GLN A 189 -0.76 14.64 -11.02
C GLN A 189 -0.41 13.16 -11.14
N ILE A 190 0.16 12.54 -10.09
CA ILE A 190 0.41 11.09 -10.06
C ILE A 190 -0.91 10.32 -10.14
N ASN A 191 -1.98 10.78 -9.50
CA ASN A 191 -3.28 10.12 -9.55
C ASN A 191 -3.86 10.12 -10.98
N GLU A 192 -3.79 11.27 -11.65
CA GLU A 192 -4.24 11.44 -13.04
C GLU A 192 -3.40 10.57 -13.99
N GLU A 193 -2.07 10.58 -13.83
CA GLU A 193 -1.17 9.74 -14.61
C GLU A 193 -1.42 8.25 -14.38
N LEU A 194 -1.73 7.81 -13.15
CA LEU A 194 -2.06 6.41 -12.90
C LEU A 194 -3.37 5.97 -13.55
N ASP A 195 -4.35 6.86 -13.72
CA ASP A 195 -5.57 6.56 -14.47
C ASP A 195 -5.27 6.42 -15.97
N VAL A 196 -4.42 7.29 -16.51
CA VAL A 196 -3.89 7.19 -17.89
C VAL A 196 -3.11 5.88 -18.09
N HIS A 197 -2.19 5.55 -17.19
CA HIS A 197 -1.42 4.31 -17.25
C HIS A 197 -2.31 3.06 -17.13
N THR A 198 -3.40 3.12 -16.37
CA THR A 198 -4.35 2.00 -16.26
C THR A 198 -5.07 1.77 -17.59
N GLY A 199 -5.52 2.85 -18.25
CA GLY A 199 -6.10 2.76 -19.59
C GLY A 199 -5.12 2.23 -20.63
N LEU A 200 -3.84 2.65 -20.53
CA LEU A 200 -2.78 2.15 -21.40
C LEU A 200 -2.50 0.65 -21.16
N LEU A 201 -2.52 0.20 -19.91
CA LEU A 201 -2.32 -1.21 -19.55
C LEU A 201 -3.47 -2.11 -20.01
N GLU A 202 -4.71 -1.60 -20.04
CA GLU A 202 -5.86 -2.33 -20.56
C GLU A 202 -5.78 -2.49 -22.08
N GLY A 203 -5.39 -1.42 -22.80
CA GLY A 203 -5.10 -1.49 -24.24
C GLY A 203 -3.95 -2.45 -24.56
N LEU A 204 -2.90 -2.45 -23.74
CA LEU A 204 -1.78 -3.38 -23.88
C LEU A 204 -2.20 -4.84 -23.63
N ASP A 205 -3.07 -5.13 -22.67
CA ASP A 205 -3.61 -6.49 -22.45
C ASP A 205 -4.39 -6.97 -23.70
N GLU A 206 -5.19 -6.09 -24.30
CA GLU A 206 -5.94 -6.39 -25.52
C GLU A 206 -5.01 -6.63 -26.73
N GLU A 207 -3.94 -5.84 -26.88
CA GLU A 207 -2.92 -6.04 -27.91
C GLU A 207 -2.13 -7.33 -27.71
N VAL A 208 -1.81 -7.69 -26.47
CA VAL A 208 -1.16 -8.96 -26.12
C VAL A 208 -2.08 -10.14 -26.46
N ASP A 209 -3.36 -10.08 -26.10
CA ASP A 209 -4.35 -11.14 -26.42
C ASP A 209 -4.51 -11.31 -27.94
N ARG A 210 -4.57 -10.20 -28.69
CA ARG A 210 -4.58 -10.23 -30.17
C ARG A 210 -3.30 -10.85 -30.73
N THR A 211 -2.15 -10.48 -30.18
CA THR A 211 -0.85 -11.02 -30.60
C THR A 211 -0.75 -12.51 -30.31
N GLN A 212 -1.21 -12.97 -29.14
CA GLN A 212 -1.25 -14.38 -28.76
C GLN A 212 -2.17 -15.18 -29.70
N SER A 213 -3.35 -14.65 -30.06
CA SER A 213 -4.26 -15.28 -31.03
C SER A 213 -3.61 -15.43 -32.42
N ARG A 214 -2.94 -14.37 -32.90
CA ARG A 214 -2.20 -14.40 -34.17
C ARG A 214 -1.05 -15.40 -34.14
N LEU A 215 -0.29 -15.43 -33.05
CA LEU A 215 0.82 -16.35 -32.85
C LEU A 215 0.32 -17.81 -32.78
N GLY A 216 -0.81 -18.05 -32.10
CA GLY A 216 -1.46 -19.36 -32.06
C GLY A 216 -1.92 -19.83 -33.44
N GLY A 217 -2.48 -18.92 -34.24
CA GLY A 217 -2.81 -19.18 -35.65
C GLY A 217 -1.59 -19.50 -36.51
N ALA A 218 -0.52 -18.71 -36.37
CA ALA A 218 0.74 -18.94 -37.07
C ALA A 218 1.37 -20.28 -36.71
N ARG A 219 1.41 -20.62 -35.41
CA ARG A 219 1.90 -21.90 -34.91
C ARG A 219 1.13 -23.09 -35.50
N ARG A 220 -0.21 -23.03 -35.55
CA ARG A 220 -1.03 -24.08 -36.18
C ARG A 220 -0.75 -24.25 -37.66
N ARG A 221 -0.48 -23.16 -38.39
CA ARG A 221 -0.08 -23.22 -39.80
C ARG A 221 1.29 -23.87 -39.95
N LEU A 222 2.25 -23.50 -39.11
CA LEU A 222 3.58 -24.11 -39.07
C LEU A 222 3.49 -25.61 -38.74
N ASP A 223 2.71 -26.02 -37.74
CA ASP A 223 2.50 -27.44 -37.42
C ASP A 223 1.89 -28.22 -38.59
N ARG A 224 0.95 -27.61 -39.33
CA ARG A 224 0.36 -28.23 -40.51
C ARG A 224 1.38 -28.38 -41.64
N VAL A 225 2.22 -27.36 -41.86
CA VAL A 225 3.30 -27.43 -42.86
C VAL A 225 4.35 -28.45 -42.45
N ALA A 226 4.77 -28.48 -41.19
CA ALA A 226 5.73 -29.45 -40.67
C ALA A 226 5.21 -30.88 -40.80
N LYS A 227 3.93 -31.11 -40.47
CA LYS A 227 3.29 -32.42 -40.63
C LYS A 227 3.15 -32.83 -42.10
N GLY A 228 2.72 -31.90 -42.96
CA GLY A 228 2.61 -32.14 -44.41
C GLY A 228 3.97 -32.40 -45.08
N ALA A 229 5.04 -31.74 -44.63
CA ALA A 229 6.40 -31.99 -45.08
C ALA A 229 6.93 -33.35 -44.61
N LYS A 230 6.56 -33.79 -43.39
CA LYS A 230 6.91 -35.13 -42.88
C LYS A 230 6.20 -36.25 -43.66
N GLU A 231 4.92 -36.07 -43.98
CA GLU A 231 4.12 -37.09 -44.69
C GLU A 231 4.46 -37.17 -46.18
N ASN A 232 4.67 -36.03 -46.85
CA ASN A 232 4.94 -35.96 -48.29
C ASN A 232 6.43 -35.78 -48.63
N GLY A 233 7.32 -35.82 -47.64
CA GLY A 233 8.74 -35.52 -47.80
C GLY A 233 9.43 -36.41 -48.84
N SER A 234 9.08 -37.70 -48.87
CA SER A 234 9.62 -38.64 -49.88
C SER A 234 9.17 -38.28 -51.30
N THR A 235 7.89 -37.95 -51.48
CA THR A 235 7.33 -37.56 -52.78
C THR A 235 7.92 -36.24 -53.28
N VAL A 236 8.08 -35.26 -52.40
CA VAL A 236 8.75 -33.98 -52.71
C VAL A 236 10.22 -34.22 -53.07
N MET A 237 10.92 -35.08 -52.33
CA MET A 237 12.31 -35.41 -52.60
C MET A 237 12.49 -36.11 -53.96
N ILE A 238 11.62 -37.07 -54.29
CA ILE A 238 11.62 -37.76 -55.59
C ILE A 238 11.36 -36.76 -56.73
N GLY A 239 10.37 -35.87 -56.57
CA GLY A 239 10.09 -34.82 -57.56
C GLY A 239 11.26 -33.85 -57.77
N LEU A 240 11.95 -33.47 -56.69
CA LEU A 240 13.14 -32.61 -56.73
C LEU A 240 14.29 -33.30 -57.48
N LEU A 241 14.50 -34.61 -57.25
CA LEU A 241 15.46 -35.44 -58.00
C LEU A 241 15.17 -35.44 -59.51
N ILE A 242 13.91 -35.62 -59.89
CA ILE A 242 13.49 -35.59 -61.31
C ILE A 242 13.74 -34.21 -61.93
N LEU A 243 13.45 -33.13 -61.19
CA LEU A 243 13.70 -31.76 -61.65
C LEU A 243 15.20 -31.49 -61.88
N VAL A 244 16.06 -31.92 -60.95
CA VAL A 244 17.51 -31.82 -61.10
C VAL A 244 17.99 -32.63 -62.31
N LEU A 245 17.45 -33.84 -62.51
CA LEU A 245 17.77 -34.66 -63.67
C LEU A 245 17.36 -33.98 -64.99
N LEU A 246 16.17 -33.37 -65.05
CA LEU A 246 15.71 -32.62 -66.22
C LEU A 246 16.62 -31.42 -66.52
N ILE A 247 17.03 -30.68 -65.48
CA ILE A 247 17.97 -29.56 -65.63
C ILE A 247 19.31 -30.07 -66.21
N LEU A 248 19.84 -31.17 -65.67
CA LEU A 248 21.06 -31.79 -66.19
C LEU A 248 20.91 -32.24 -67.65
N ILE A 249 19.77 -32.84 -68.02
CA ILE A 249 19.50 -33.22 -69.41
C ILE A 249 19.47 -31.99 -70.31
N ILE A 250 18.80 -30.91 -69.90
CA ILE A 250 18.74 -29.68 -70.71
C ILE A 250 20.15 -29.11 -70.89
N ILE A 251 20.93 -29.00 -69.81
CA ILE A 251 22.29 -28.44 -69.86
C ILE A 251 23.24 -29.34 -70.67
N PHE A 252 23.11 -30.66 -70.58
CA PHE A 252 23.99 -31.60 -71.27
C PHE A 252 23.61 -31.82 -72.74
N LYS A 253 22.32 -31.68 -73.06
CA LYS A 253 21.78 -31.85 -74.42
C LYS A 253 21.86 -30.56 -75.24
N THR A 254 21.84 -29.41 -74.59
CA THR A 254 22.13 -28.10 -75.20
C THR A 254 23.63 -27.92 -75.32
#